data_AF-A0A9P6BXS3-F1
#
_entry.id   AF-A0A9P6BXS3-F1
#
_cell.length_a   1.000
_cell.length_b   1.000
_cell.length_c   1.000
_cell.angle_alpha   90.00
_cell.angle_beta   90.00
_cell.angle_gamma   90.00
#
_symmetry.space_group_name_H-M   'P 1'
#
loop_
_entity.id
_entity.type
_entity.pdbx_description
1 polymer ?
#
loop_
_entity_poly.entity_id
_entity_poly.type
_entity_poly.pdbx_seq_one_letter_code
_entity_poly.pdbx_strand_id
1 'polypeptide(L)'
;IVADFVSADSGWLCSPGGSESAHVLFRAGKSHDGYFTNDDIIAQVKKAMDILKKYFPHDKHIFVFDNATTHAKQPPTAPAACNMPKGPSKRFRVKVAVIEDGHVKYGTDGKPMKKIVPMGLGTLLDGSTQSFYGHGPPSPPK
;
A
#
# COMPACT_ATOMS: atom_id res chain seq x y z
N ILE A 1 10.86 -13.57 -8.41
CA ILE A 1 9.74 -13.97 -7.53
C ILE A 1 8.53 -14.18 -8.43
N VAL A 2 7.74 -15.19 -8.13
CA VAL A 2 6.47 -15.48 -8.79
C VAL A 2 5.36 -15.16 -7.79
N ALA A 3 4.35 -14.40 -8.22
CA ALA A 3 3.09 -14.26 -7.51
C ALA A 3 1.98 -14.89 -8.36
N ASP A 4 1.17 -15.76 -7.78
CA ASP A 4 0.07 -16.44 -8.49
C ASP A 4 -0.98 -16.96 -7.49
N PHE A 5 -2.13 -17.40 -8.01
CA PHE A 5 -3.19 -18.04 -7.24
C PHE A 5 -3.27 -19.52 -7.57
N VAL A 6 -3.54 -20.35 -6.56
CA VAL A 6 -3.68 -21.80 -6.72
C VAL A 6 -4.93 -22.27 -5.99
N SER A 7 -5.64 -23.22 -6.58
CA SER A 7 -6.78 -23.92 -5.97
C SER A 7 -6.55 -25.43 -6.01
N ALA A 8 -7.23 -26.16 -5.13
CA ALA A 8 -7.15 -27.63 -5.10
C ALA A 8 -7.72 -28.26 -6.38
N ASP A 9 -8.82 -27.70 -6.90
CA ASP A 9 -9.55 -28.31 -8.02
C ASP A 9 -9.00 -27.91 -9.39
N SER A 10 -8.48 -26.69 -9.53
CA SER A 10 -8.02 -26.14 -10.82
C SER A 10 -6.53 -25.91 -10.91
N GLY A 11 -5.77 -26.12 -9.82
CA GLY A 11 -4.34 -25.81 -9.79
C GLY A 11 -4.08 -24.31 -9.92
N TRP A 12 -3.00 -23.94 -10.63
CA TRP A 12 -2.63 -22.54 -10.88
C TRP A 12 -3.69 -21.82 -11.72
N LEU A 13 -4.05 -20.60 -11.31
CA LEU A 13 -5.12 -19.84 -11.94
C LEU A 13 -4.76 -19.43 -13.37
N CYS A 14 -5.37 -20.13 -14.33
CA CYS A 14 -5.32 -19.81 -15.75
C CYS A 14 -6.67 -20.08 -16.42
N SER A 15 -6.87 -19.51 -17.60
CA SER A 15 -8.01 -19.85 -18.44
C SER A 15 -7.95 -21.31 -18.90
N PRO A 16 -9.08 -21.92 -19.31
CA PRO A 16 -9.07 -23.15 -20.08
C PRO A 16 -8.14 -23.00 -21.29
N GLY A 17 -7.13 -23.87 -21.40
CA GLY A 17 -6.10 -23.79 -22.44
C GLY A 17 -4.91 -22.86 -22.14
N GLY A 18 -4.89 -22.16 -21.00
CA GLY A 18 -3.72 -21.44 -20.49
C GLY A 18 -3.39 -20.10 -21.15
N SER A 19 -4.27 -19.55 -21.98
CA SER A 19 -4.03 -18.27 -22.70
C SER A 19 -4.06 -17.03 -21.80
N GLU A 20 -4.84 -17.06 -20.71
CA GLU A 20 -4.90 -15.98 -19.72
C GLU A 20 -4.47 -16.50 -18.35
N SER A 21 -3.72 -15.70 -17.60
CA SER A 21 -3.25 -16.07 -16.27
C SER A 21 -3.10 -14.84 -15.37
N ALA A 22 -3.35 -15.03 -14.06
CA ALA A 22 -3.08 -14.03 -13.02
C ALA A 22 -1.61 -14.01 -12.57
N HIS A 23 -0.77 -14.86 -13.16
CA HIS A 23 0.65 -14.96 -12.86
C HIS A 23 1.40 -13.64 -13.09
N VAL A 24 2.22 -13.25 -12.11
CA VAL A 24 3.14 -12.11 -12.22
C VAL A 24 4.58 -12.57 -11.98
N LEU A 25 5.42 -12.36 -12.98
CA LEU A 25 6.86 -12.48 -12.88
C LEU A 25 7.46 -11.13 -12.50
N PHE A 26 8.25 -11.14 -11.43
CA PHE A 26 8.79 -9.91 -10.87
C PHE A 26 10.20 -10.14 -10.31
N ARG A 27 11.14 -9.26 -10.67
CA ARG A 27 12.51 -9.28 -10.13
C ARG A 27 12.59 -8.32 -8.95
N ALA A 28 12.59 -8.89 -7.75
CA ALA A 28 12.70 -8.12 -6.53
C ALA A 28 14.07 -7.48 -6.39
N GLY A 29 14.09 -6.23 -5.95
CA GLY A 29 15.30 -5.52 -5.58
C GLY A 29 15.35 -4.10 -6.09
N LYS A 30 16.13 -3.28 -5.39
CA LYS A 30 16.37 -1.86 -5.69
C LYS A 30 16.95 -1.60 -7.09
N SER A 31 17.70 -2.56 -7.66
CA SER A 31 18.27 -2.47 -9.01
C SER A 31 17.49 -3.27 -10.07
N HIS A 32 16.26 -3.69 -9.73
CA HIS A 32 15.38 -4.45 -10.59
C HIS A 32 14.01 -3.76 -10.64
N ASP A 33 12.92 -4.50 -10.46
CA ASP A 33 11.55 -4.01 -10.63
C ASP A 33 11.00 -3.35 -9.33
N GLY A 34 11.82 -3.24 -8.27
CA GLY A 34 11.44 -2.65 -6.99
C GLY A 34 11.02 -3.70 -5.95
N TYR A 35 9.88 -3.49 -5.28
CA TYR A 35 9.23 -4.48 -4.40
C TYR A 35 7.77 -4.66 -4.83
N PHE A 36 7.21 -5.87 -4.70
CA PHE A 36 5.81 -6.12 -4.99
C PHE A 36 4.93 -5.36 -3.99
N THR A 37 4.18 -4.39 -4.49
CA THR A 37 3.43 -3.43 -3.67
C THR A 37 2.00 -3.89 -3.43
N ASN A 38 1.29 -3.19 -2.54
CA ASN A 38 -0.14 -3.44 -2.36
C ASN A 38 -0.95 -3.11 -3.62
N ASP A 39 -0.53 -2.10 -4.39
CA ASP A 39 -1.18 -1.77 -5.66
C ASP A 39 -1.00 -2.90 -6.67
N ASP A 40 0.17 -3.54 -6.69
CA ASP A 40 0.42 -4.73 -7.53
C ASP A 40 -0.46 -5.92 -7.11
N ILE A 41 -0.63 -6.15 -5.80
CA ILE A 41 -1.57 -7.17 -5.28
C ILE A 41 -2.99 -6.86 -5.75
N ILE A 42 -3.45 -5.62 -5.62
CA ILE A 42 -4.80 -5.21 -6.06
C ILE A 42 -4.97 -5.43 -7.57
N ALA A 43 -3.97 -5.05 -8.37
CA ALA A 43 -4.00 -5.23 -9.81
C ALA A 43 -4.05 -6.71 -10.20
N GLN A 44 -3.24 -7.55 -9.53
CA GLN A 44 -3.22 -8.99 -9.74
C GLN A 44 -4.57 -9.63 -9.38
N VAL A 45 -5.16 -9.23 -8.25
CA VAL A 45 -6.47 -9.74 -7.81
C VAL A 45 -7.58 -9.34 -8.78
N LYS A 46 -7.56 -8.11 -9.32
CA LYS A 46 -8.50 -7.70 -10.37
C LYS A 46 -8.41 -8.61 -11.59
N LYS A 47 -7.19 -8.85 -12.08
CA LYS A 47 -6.96 -9.77 -13.21
C LYS A 47 -7.45 -11.19 -12.90
N ALA A 48 -7.18 -11.70 -11.70
CA ALA A 48 -7.68 -12.99 -11.25
C ALA A 48 -9.21 -13.05 -11.24
N MET A 49 -9.88 -12.02 -10.70
CA MET A 49 -11.34 -11.93 -10.69
C MET A 49 -11.93 -11.91 -12.10
N ASP A 50 -11.28 -11.25 -13.06
CA ASP A 50 -11.74 -11.21 -14.46
C ASP A 50 -11.66 -12.59 -15.12
N ILE A 51 -10.56 -13.33 -14.90
CA ILE A 51 -10.41 -14.72 -15.37
C ILE A 51 -11.48 -15.62 -14.74
N LEU A 52 -11.68 -15.53 -13.43
CA LEU A 52 -12.65 -16.37 -12.71
C LEU A 52 -14.09 -16.09 -13.16
N LYS A 53 -14.47 -14.82 -13.34
CA LYS A 53 -15.80 -14.46 -13.86
C LYS A 53 -16.03 -14.95 -15.27
N LYS A 54 -14.99 -14.94 -16.11
CA LYS A 54 -15.09 -15.32 -17.53
C LYS A 54 -15.16 -16.83 -17.72
N TYR A 55 -14.35 -17.58 -16.97
CA TYR A 55 -14.13 -19.00 -17.24
C TYR A 55 -14.72 -19.94 -16.17
N PHE A 56 -14.98 -19.43 -14.96
CA PHE A 56 -15.49 -20.21 -13.84
C PHE A 56 -16.69 -19.48 -13.17
N PRO A 57 -17.72 -19.08 -13.93
CA PRO A 57 -18.78 -18.18 -13.43
C PRO A 57 -19.72 -18.83 -12.41
N HIS A 58 -19.76 -20.16 -12.36
CA HIS A 58 -20.65 -20.90 -11.47
C HIS A 58 -20.02 -21.25 -10.12
N ASP A 59 -18.71 -21.04 -9.99
CA ASP A 59 -17.96 -21.37 -8.80
C ASP A 59 -17.93 -20.20 -7.81
N LYS A 60 -17.87 -20.52 -6.52
CA LYS A 60 -17.67 -19.53 -5.47
C LYS A 60 -16.20 -19.46 -5.13
N HIS A 61 -15.60 -18.31 -5.41
CA HIS A 61 -14.17 -18.09 -5.23
C HIS A 61 -13.87 -17.37 -3.93
N ILE A 62 -12.90 -17.87 -3.16
CA ILE A 62 -12.38 -17.21 -1.95
C ILE A 62 -10.88 -17.00 -2.15
N PHE A 63 -10.44 -15.74 -2.07
CA PHE A 63 -9.02 -15.42 -2.08
C PHE A 63 -8.49 -15.40 -0.65
N VAL A 64 -7.45 -16.18 -0.39
CA VAL A 64 -6.77 -16.24 0.91
C VAL A 64 -5.36 -15.72 0.73
N PHE A 65 -5.00 -14.73 1.53
CA PHE A 65 -3.64 -14.19 1.59
C PHE A 65 -3.05 -14.51 2.96
N ASP A 66 -1.90 -15.18 2.97
CA ASP A 66 -1.12 -15.32 4.18
C ASP A 66 -0.35 -14.01 4.43
N ASN A 67 -0.96 -13.11 5.18
CA ASN A 67 -0.30 -11.90 5.64
C ASN A 67 0.27 -12.12 7.04
N ALA A 68 1.58 -12.00 7.20
CA ALA A 68 2.18 -11.88 8.52
C ALA A 68 1.63 -10.62 9.22
N THR A 69 1.13 -10.77 10.45
CA THR A 69 0.48 -9.71 11.24
C THR A 69 1.36 -8.49 11.50
N THR A 70 2.67 -8.63 11.34
CA THR A 70 3.68 -7.57 11.52
C THR A 70 3.86 -6.65 10.30
N HIS A 71 3.22 -6.95 9.15
CA HIS A 71 3.40 -6.20 7.90
C HIS A 71 2.19 -5.36 7.47
N ALA A 72 1.28 -5.01 8.38
CA ALA A 72 0.21 -4.06 8.08
C ALA A 72 0.79 -2.69 7.67
N LYS A 73 0.74 -2.38 6.38
CA LYS A 73 1.21 -1.09 5.84
C LYS A 73 0.18 -0.01 6.16
N GLN A 74 0.61 1.00 6.92
CA GLN A 74 -0.20 2.19 7.17
C GLN A 74 -0.20 3.12 5.93
N PRO A 75 -1.21 4.00 5.79
CA PRO A 75 -1.18 5.07 4.80
C PRO A 75 0.13 5.87 4.86
N PRO A 76 0.67 6.35 3.72
CA PRO A 76 1.93 7.09 3.72
C PRO A 76 1.93 8.32 4.64
N THR A 77 0.76 8.92 4.84
CA THR A 77 0.56 10.11 5.66
C THR A 77 0.15 9.81 7.11
N ALA A 78 0.13 8.54 7.52
CA ALA A 78 -0.27 8.14 8.87
C ALA A 78 0.74 8.58 9.93
N PRO A 79 0.27 8.92 11.15
CA PRO A 79 1.16 9.22 12.26
C PRO A 79 1.88 7.96 12.75
N ALA A 80 3.14 8.12 13.15
CA ALA A 80 3.90 7.06 13.82
C ALA A 80 4.16 7.49 15.27
N ALA A 81 3.73 6.67 16.23
CA ALA A 81 3.87 6.96 17.66
C ALA A 81 5.33 7.23 18.07
N CYS A 82 6.28 6.50 17.46
CA CYS A 82 7.72 6.69 17.70
C CYS A 82 8.25 8.07 17.26
N ASN A 83 7.52 8.79 16.40
CA ASN A 83 7.87 10.11 15.90
C ASN A 83 7.04 11.23 16.54
N MET A 84 6.18 10.91 17.51
CA MET A 84 5.37 11.92 18.19
C MET A 84 6.23 12.77 19.13
N PRO A 85 6.20 14.11 19.01
CA PRO A 85 6.91 14.98 19.92
C PRO A 85 6.19 15.01 21.28
N LYS A 86 6.96 15.21 22.37
CA LYS A 86 6.40 15.36 23.72
C LYS A 86 5.58 16.65 23.92
N GLY A 87 5.68 17.60 23.00
CA GLY A 87 4.97 18.89 23.05
C GLY A 87 4.76 19.52 21.68
N PRO A 88 4.12 20.69 21.60
CA PRO A 88 3.80 21.35 20.33
C PRO A 88 5.07 21.60 19.50
N SER A 89 5.05 21.16 18.24
CA SER A 89 6.18 21.34 17.32
C SER A 89 5.71 21.72 15.93
N LYS A 90 6.22 22.85 15.42
CA LYS A 90 5.97 23.28 14.04
C LYS A 90 6.58 22.34 12.99
N ARG A 91 7.50 21.46 13.41
CA ARG A 91 8.19 20.48 12.54
C ARG A 91 7.50 19.11 12.53
N PHE A 92 6.39 18.93 13.25
CA PHE A 92 5.70 17.65 13.34
C PHE A 92 5.00 17.32 12.02
N ARG A 93 5.65 16.51 11.19
CA ARG A 93 5.23 16.16 9.83
C ARG A 93 5.74 14.76 9.48
N VAL A 94 5.25 14.20 8.37
CA VAL A 94 5.63 12.86 7.90
C VAL A 94 6.47 12.94 6.63
N LYS A 95 7.46 12.04 6.53
CA LYS A 95 8.34 11.91 5.36
C LYS A 95 7.75 10.85 4.43
N VAL A 96 7.18 11.27 3.32
CA VAL A 96 6.54 10.40 2.33
C VAL A 96 7.48 10.22 1.14
N ALA A 97 7.59 8.99 0.63
CA ALA A 97 8.35 8.71 -0.58
C ALA A 97 7.76 9.50 -1.77
N VAL A 98 8.63 10.03 -2.63
CA VAL A 98 8.20 10.63 -3.89
C VAL A 98 7.86 9.47 -4.84
N ILE A 99 6.65 9.49 -5.38
CA ILE A 99 6.18 8.51 -6.37
C ILE A 99 6.21 9.19 -7.74
N GLU A 100 6.82 8.52 -8.73
CA GLU A 100 6.91 8.93 -10.13
C GLU A 100 6.53 7.70 -10.96
N ASP A 101 5.53 7.86 -11.85
CA ASP A 101 4.98 6.76 -12.66
C ASP A 101 4.56 5.50 -11.87
N GLY A 102 4.01 5.69 -10.67
CA GLY A 102 3.59 4.59 -9.79
C GLY A 102 4.72 3.93 -9.00
N HIS A 103 5.98 4.29 -9.26
CA HIS A 103 7.14 3.73 -8.57
C HIS A 103 7.81 4.75 -7.65
N VAL A 104 8.50 4.25 -6.62
CA VAL A 104 9.28 5.11 -5.71
C VAL A 104 10.45 5.71 -6.47
N LYS A 105 10.55 7.05 -6.48
CA LYS A 105 11.70 7.76 -7.05
C LYS A 105 12.91 7.60 -6.15
N TYR A 106 14.03 7.17 -6.73
CA TYR A 106 15.31 7.04 -6.04
C TYR A 106 16.26 8.18 -6.41
N GLY A 107 17.00 8.67 -5.42
CA GLY A 107 18.07 9.65 -5.63
C GLY A 107 19.31 9.01 -6.26
N THR A 108 20.30 9.84 -6.57
CA THR A 108 21.61 9.40 -7.09
C THR A 108 22.40 8.54 -6.10
N ASP A 109 22.08 8.65 -4.80
CA ASP A 109 22.59 7.79 -3.72
C ASP A 109 21.84 6.45 -3.62
N GLY A 110 20.85 6.24 -4.48
CA GLY A 110 19.93 5.11 -4.47
C GLY A 110 19.04 5.05 -3.22
N LYS A 111 18.89 6.12 -2.45
CA LYS A 111 17.90 6.15 -1.37
C LYS A 111 16.57 6.65 -1.93
N PRO A 112 15.42 6.16 -1.43
CA PRO A 112 14.13 6.73 -1.77
C PRO A 112 14.12 8.23 -1.49
N MET A 113 13.78 9.03 -2.49
CA MET A 113 13.55 10.46 -2.29
C MET A 113 12.31 10.62 -1.42
N LYS A 114 12.36 11.52 -0.43
CA LYS A 114 11.25 11.78 0.48
C LYS A 114 10.90 13.26 0.48
N LYS A 115 9.61 13.56 0.47
CA LYS A 115 9.05 14.89 0.73
C LYS A 115 8.41 14.94 2.11
N ILE A 116 8.44 16.11 2.73
CA ILE A 116 7.81 16.32 4.04
C ILE A 116 6.40 16.87 3.80
N VAL A 117 5.38 16.17 4.28
CA VAL A 117 3.96 16.55 4.11
C VAL A 117 3.24 16.57 5.47
N PRO A 118 2.12 17.31 5.58
CA PRO A 118 1.24 17.19 6.73
C PRO A 118 0.72 15.75 6.89
N MET A 119 0.49 15.32 8.14
CA MET A 119 -0.21 14.06 8.38
C MET A 119 -1.64 14.13 7.87
N GLY A 120 -2.17 12.97 7.46
CA GLY A 120 -3.59 12.82 7.15
C GLY A 120 -4.44 13.06 8.41
N LEU A 121 -5.73 13.34 8.23
CA LEU A 121 -6.66 13.46 9.36
C LEU A 121 -6.83 12.10 10.05
N GLY A 122 -6.91 12.12 11.38
CA GLY A 122 -7.34 10.97 12.16
C GLY A 122 -8.87 10.84 12.14
N THR A 123 -9.37 9.70 12.58
CA THR A 123 -10.82 9.45 12.74
C THR A 123 -11.09 9.09 14.20
N LEU A 124 -12.02 9.79 14.83
CA LEU A 124 -12.49 9.52 16.19
C LEU A 124 -13.52 8.38 16.19
N LEU A 125 -13.85 7.87 17.39
CA LEU A 125 -14.83 6.80 17.58
C LEU A 125 -16.23 7.15 17.05
N ASP A 126 -16.58 8.43 17.04
CA ASP A 126 -17.84 8.95 16.50
C ASP A 126 -17.82 9.16 14.97
N GLY A 127 -16.72 8.80 14.31
CA GLY A 127 -16.51 8.97 12.88
C GLY A 127 -16.05 10.37 12.45
N SER A 128 -15.97 11.32 13.38
CA SER A 128 -15.49 12.67 13.06
C SER A 128 -13.98 12.70 12.80
N THR A 129 -13.53 13.63 11.97
CA THR A 129 -12.12 13.78 11.65
C THR A 129 -11.39 14.63 12.68
N GLN A 130 -10.20 14.20 13.11
CA GLN A 130 -9.35 14.95 14.01
C GLN A 130 -8.06 15.40 13.30
N SER A 131 -7.80 16.71 13.32
CA SER A 131 -6.50 17.25 12.92
C SER A 131 -5.45 16.92 13.98
N PHE A 132 -4.27 16.44 13.54
CA PHE A 132 -3.09 16.30 14.39
C PHE A 132 -2.36 17.62 14.65
N TYR A 133 -2.87 18.71 14.07
CA TYR A 133 -2.36 20.07 14.23
C TYR A 133 -3.36 20.87 15.07
N GLY A 134 -2.92 21.34 16.23
CA GLY A 134 -3.72 22.27 17.04
C GLY A 134 -3.73 23.67 16.43
N HIS A 135 -4.85 24.38 16.59
CA HIS A 135 -4.83 25.84 16.59
C HIS A 135 -4.16 26.24 17.90
N GLY A 136 -2.99 26.90 17.83
CA GLY A 136 -2.28 27.35 19.03
C GLY A 136 -3.16 28.28 19.88
N PRO A 137 -2.85 28.46 21.18
CA PRO A 137 -3.49 29.52 21.96
C PRO A 137 -3.28 30.88 21.25
N PRO A 138 -4.20 31.84 21.40
CA PRO A 138 -4.00 33.18 20.86
C PRO A 138 -2.66 33.70 21.37
N SER A 139 -1.83 34.22 20.46
CA SER A 139 -0.65 34.97 20.82
C SER A 139 -1.02 36.04 21.86
N PRO A 140 -0.26 36.20 22.96
CA PRO A 140 -0.52 37.28 23.90
C PRO A 140 -0.46 38.62 23.15
N PRO A 141 -1.30 39.60 23.53
CA PRO A 141 -1.28 40.92 22.90
C PRO A 141 0.12 41.53 23.02
N LYS A 142 0.56 42.17 21.92
CA LYS A 142 1.84 42.87 21.81
C LYS A 142 1.94 44.02 22.81
#